data_AF-A0A929Z4N3-F1
#
_entry.id   AF-A0A929Z4N3-F1
#
_cell.length_a   1.000
_cell.length_b   1.000
_cell.length_c   1.000
_cell.angle_alpha   90.00
_cell.angle_beta   90.00
_cell.angle_gamma   90.00
#
_symmetry.space_group_name_H-M   'P 1'
#
loop_
_entity.id
_entity.type
_entity.pdbx_description
1 polymer ?
#
loop_
_entity_poly.entity_id
_entity_poly.type
_entity_poly.pdbx_seq_one_letter_code
_entity_poly.pdbx_strand_id
1 'polypeptide(L)'
;MTPRWQGHTDGTPFMQQCLVRAFAWLPLWAFYAAVLLAVPFYLLFGAGTRASYAFYRRRMGMHPLRAAVYCVRNHYRFGQIMIDRFARYADVDFHFEVENKKRFDELMARPEAFAMLSAHVG
;
A
#
# COMPACT_ATOMS: atom_id res chain seq x y z
N MET A 1 15.94 -13.25 -18.56
CA MET A 1 15.65 -11.81 -18.70
C MET A 1 14.76 -11.41 -17.53
N THR A 2 15.17 -10.43 -16.71
CA THR A 2 14.30 -9.91 -15.65
C THR A 2 13.14 -9.14 -16.29
N PRO A 3 11.88 -9.44 -15.96
CA PRO A 3 10.76 -8.68 -16.49
C PRO A 3 10.89 -7.21 -16.07
N ARG A 4 10.87 -6.33 -17.07
CA ARG A 4 10.90 -4.87 -16.88
C ARG A 4 9.52 -4.42 -16.45
N TRP A 5 9.44 -3.58 -15.42
CA TRP A 5 8.19 -3.06 -14.91
C TRP A 5 7.42 -2.29 -16.00
N GLN A 6 6.11 -2.51 -16.09
CA GLN A 6 5.28 -2.12 -17.25
C GLN A 6 4.65 -0.73 -17.14
N GLY A 7 4.76 -0.03 -16.01
CA GLY A 7 4.18 1.32 -15.88
C GLY A 7 2.73 1.38 -15.41
N HIS A 8 2.02 0.25 -15.37
CA HIS A 8 0.58 0.23 -15.13
C HIS A 8 0.19 -0.73 -14.00
N THR A 9 -0.89 -0.37 -13.30
CA THR A 9 -1.59 -1.24 -12.37
C THR A 9 -2.43 -2.23 -13.17
N ASP A 10 -2.37 -3.51 -12.80
CA ASP A 10 -3.19 -4.56 -13.42
C ASP A 10 -4.69 -4.22 -13.37
N GLY A 11 -5.43 -4.74 -14.36
CA GLY A 11 -6.86 -4.49 -14.55
C GLY A 11 -7.14 -3.55 -15.72
N THR A 12 -8.28 -3.78 -16.39
CA THR A 12 -8.69 -2.92 -17.51
C THR A 12 -9.22 -1.58 -17.00
N PRO A 13 -9.17 -0.50 -17.81
CA PRO A 13 -9.77 0.78 -17.43
C PRO A 13 -11.24 0.66 -17.00
N PHE A 14 -11.99 -0.23 -17.66
CA PHE A 14 -13.37 -0.53 -17.29
C PHE A 14 -13.48 -1.13 -15.88
N MET A 15 -12.65 -2.11 -15.52
CA MET A 15 -12.65 -2.70 -14.18
C MET A 15 -12.33 -1.66 -13.11
N GLN A 16 -11.36 -0.78 -13.38
CA GLN A 16 -10.99 0.30 -12.46
C GLN A 16 -12.15 1.29 -12.27
N GLN A 17 -12.86 1.65 -13.34
CA GLN A 17 -14.05 2.50 -13.25
C GLN A 17 -15.19 1.83 -12.48
N CYS A 18 -15.43 0.53 -12.69
CA CYS A 18 -16.41 -0.23 -11.92
C CYS A 18 -16.07 -0.25 -10.42
N LEU A 19 -14.79 -0.42 -10.08
CA LEU A 19 -14.32 -0.37 -8.70
C LEU A 19 -14.59 1.01 -8.06
N VAL A 20 -14.25 2.10 -8.75
CA VAL A 20 -14.52 3.46 -8.27
C VAL A 20 -16.02 3.69 -8.05
N ARG A 21 -16.87 3.26 -8.99
CA ARG A 21 -18.34 3.38 -8.86
C ARG A 21 -18.90 2.53 -7.72
N ALA A 22 -18.27 1.41 -7.37
CA ALA A 22 -18.74 0.53 -6.30
C ALA A 22 -18.65 1.20 -4.91
N PHE A 23 -17.75 2.16 -4.71
CA PHE A 23 -17.65 2.93 -3.46
C PHE A 23 -18.89 3.78 -3.16
N ALA A 24 -19.73 4.08 -4.16
CA ALA A 24 -21.01 4.75 -3.91
C ALA A 24 -22.04 3.86 -3.18
N TRP A 25 -21.84 2.54 -3.19
CA TRP A 25 -22.79 1.56 -2.66
C TRP A 25 -22.22 0.72 -1.51
N LEU A 26 -20.91 0.50 -1.50
CA LEU A 26 -20.23 -0.36 -0.54
C LEU A 26 -19.30 0.44 0.38
N PRO A 27 -19.29 0.13 1.69
CA PRO A 27 -18.39 0.79 2.62
C PRO A 27 -16.93 0.31 2.43
N LEU A 28 -15.97 1.17 2.78
CA LEU A 28 -14.53 0.90 2.62
C LEU A 28 -14.06 -0.43 3.26
N TRP A 29 -14.61 -0.79 4.43
CA TRP A 29 -14.25 -2.04 5.12
C TRP A 29 -14.59 -3.29 4.30
N ALA A 30 -15.62 -3.24 3.44
CA ALA A 30 -15.99 -4.38 2.59
C ALA A 30 -14.91 -4.67 1.54
N PHE A 31 -14.28 -3.62 0.99
CA PHE A 31 -13.14 -3.76 0.09
C PHE A 31 -11.92 -4.32 0.82
N TYR A 32 -11.67 -3.92 2.05
CA TYR A 32 -10.61 -4.53 2.87
C TYR A 32 -10.86 -6.02 3.13
N ALA A 33 -12.11 -6.41 3.38
CA ALA A 33 -12.47 -7.83 3.49
C ALA A 33 -12.20 -8.58 2.17
N ALA A 34 -12.50 -7.98 1.02
CA ALA A 34 -12.16 -8.56 -0.28
C ALA A 34 -10.63 -8.72 -0.48
N VAL A 35 -9.83 -7.74 -0.04
CA VAL A 35 -8.36 -7.84 -0.03
C VAL A 35 -7.92 -9.02 0.84
N LEU A 36 -8.51 -9.21 2.02
CA LEU A 36 -8.15 -10.32 2.90
C LEU A 36 -8.36 -11.68 2.22
N LEU A 37 -9.40 -11.82 1.40
CA LEU A 37 -9.67 -13.04 0.61
C LEU A 37 -8.68 -13.21 -0.55
N ALA A 38 -8.20 -12.12 -1.14
CA ALA A 38 -7.25 -12.16 -2.25
C ALA A 38 -5.80 -12.45 -1.80
N VAL A 39 -5.40 -11.99 -0.61
CA VAL A 39 -4.03 -12.11 -0.10
C VAL A 39 -3.46 -13.55 -0.12
N PRO A 40 -4.19 -14.61 0.29
CA PRO A 40 -3.69 -15.98 0.22
C PRO A 40 -3.25 -16.40 -1.18
N PHE A 41 -3.97 -15.98 -2.23
CA PHE A 41 -3.60 -16.28 -3.61
C PHE A 41 -2.26 -15.63 -3.98
N TYR A 42 -2.06 -14.36 -3.62
CA TYR A 42 -0.79 -13.67 -3.87
C TYR A 42 0.35 -14.23 -3.03
N LEU A 43 0.08 -14.70 -1.81
CA LEU A 43 1.09 -15.35 -0.98
C LEU A 43 1.60 -16.65 -1.62
N LEU A 44 0.70 -17.45 -2.21
CA LEU A 44 1.03 -18.74 -2.81
C LEU A 44 1.66 -18.60 -4.21
N PHE A 45 1.13 -17.70 -5.05
CA PHE A 45 1.51 -17.60 -6.46
C PHE A 45 2.37 -16.38 -6.81
N GLY A 46 2.46 -15.39 -5.91
CA GLY A 46 3.19 -14.15 -6.15
C GLY A 46 4.70 -14.27 -5.93
N ALA A 47 5.48 -13.77 -6.90
CA ALA A 47 6.93 -13.69 -6.79
C ALA A 47 7.38 -12.76 -5.63
N GLY A 48 6.56 -11.76 -5.29
CA GLY A 48 6.82 -10.79 -4.22
C GLY A 48 6.89 -11.40 -2.82
N THR A 49 6.25 -12.55 -2.59
CA THR A 49 6.23 -13.23 -1.28
C THR A 49 7.62 -13.65 -0.84
N ARG A 50 8.41 -14.24 -1.76
CA ARG A 50 9.76 -14.72 -1.46
C ARG A 50 10.70 -13.56 -1.11
N ALA A 51 10.63 -12.47 -1.87
CA ALA A 51 11.42 -11.27 -1.62
C ALA A 51 11.05 -10.63 -0.28
N SER A 52 9.76 -10.48 0.01
CA SER A 52 9.25 -9.92 1.27
C SER A 52 9.68 -10.76 2.48
N TYR A 53 9.52 -12.09 2.39
CA TYR A 53 9.96 -12.98 3.46
C TYR A 53 11.48 -12.93 3.67
N ALA A 54 12.26 -12.95 2.59
CA ALA A 54 13.71 -12.85 2.68
C ALA A 54 14.17 -11.51 3.29
N PHE A 55 13.48 -10.41 2.99
CA PHE A 55 13.71 -9.12 3.62
C PHE A 55 13.50 -9.19 5.14
N TYR A 56 12.34 -9.64 5.61
CA TYR A 56 12.07 -9.73 7.05
C TYR A 56 12.98 -10.73 7.77
N ARG A 57 13.30 -11.86 7.12
CA ARG A 57 14.14 -12.89 7.73
C ARG A 57 15.61 -12.49 7.78
N ARG A 58 16.17 -11.97 6.68
CA ARG A 58 17.62 -11.75 6.54
C ARG A 58 18.03 -10.31 6.81
N ARG A 59 17.26 -9.31 6.35
CA ARG A 59 17.60 -7.90 6.55
C ARG A 59 17.14 -7.39 7.91
N MET A 60 15.94 -7.78 8.33
CA MET A 60 15.40 -7.39 9.65
C MET A 60 15.71 -8.39 10.76
N GLY A 61 16.38 -9.51 10.46
CA GLY A 61 16.82 -10.52 11.44
C GLY A 61 15.69 -11.23 12.21
N MET A 62 14.45 -11.18 11.71
CA MET A 62 13.30 -11.72 12.46
C MET A 62 13.31 -13.25 12.50
N HIS A 63 12.76 -13.85 13.57
CA HIS A 63 12.50 -15.29 13.65
C HIS A 63 11.61 -15.76 12.48
N PRO A 64 11.78 -16.97 11.91
CA PRO A 64 11.03 -17.44 10.73
C PRO A 64 9.52 -17.25 10.81
N LEU A 65 8.90 -17.64 11.93
CA LEU A 65 7.45 -17.49 12.14
C LEU A 65 7.04 -16.00 12.15
N ARG A 66 7.83 -15.14 12.79
CA ARG A 66 7.59 -13.70 12.83
C ARG A 66 7.74 -13.09 11.44
N ALA A 67 8.75 -13.50 10.67
CA ALA A 67 8.95 -13.07 9.30
C ALA A 67 7.78 -13.47 8.39
N ALA A 68 7.23 -14.68 8.56
CA ALA A 68 6.04 -15.13 7.83
C ALA A 68 4.81 -14.27 8.18
N VAL A 69 4.55 -14.02 9.46
CA VAL A 69 3.44 -13.15 9.90
C VAL A 69 3.57 -11.73 9.34
N TYR A 70 4.77 -11.16 9.38
CA TYR A 70 5.02 -9.83 8.81
C TYR A 70 4.88 -9.82 7.29
N CYS A 71 5.28 -10.90 6.60
CA CYS A 71 5.04 -11.06 5.17
C CYS A 71 3.54 -11.02 4.85
N VAL A 72 2.71 -11.78 5.57
CA VAL A 72 1.23 -11.77 5.39
C VAL A 72 0.66 -10.38 5.65
N ARG A 73 1.05 -9.75 6.77
CA ARG A 73 0.60 -8.39 7.12
C ARG A 73 1.00 -7.38 6.06
N ASN A 74 2.20 -7.48 5.50
CA ASN A 74 2.67 -6.60 4.45
C ASN A 74 1.84 -6.74 3.17
N HIS A 75 1.51 -7.96 2.76
CA HIS A 75 0.66 -8.17 1.57
C HIS A 75 -0.75 -7.61 1.78
N TYR A 76 -1.30 -7.78 2.97
CA TYR A 76 -2.59 -7.21 3.31
C TYR A 76 -2.56 -5.67 3.31
N ARG A 77 -1.58 -5.06 3.96
CA ARG A 77 -1.40 -3.59 3.98
C ARG A 77 -1.20 -3.01 2.59
N PHE A 78 -0.38 -3.65 1.76
CA PHE A 78 -0.20 -3.25 0.37
C PHE A 78 -1.52 -3.26 -0.40
N GLY A 79 -2.32 -4.33 -0.25
CA GLY A 79 -3.65 -4.40 -0.85
C GLY A 79 -4.61 -3.31 -0.35
N GLN A 80 -4.57 -2.96 0.95
CA GLN A 80 -5.36 -1.86 1.49
C GLN A 80 -4.97 -0.52 0.88
N ILE A 81 -3.68 -0.23 0.71
CA ILE A 81 -3.21 1.02 0.10
C ILE A 81 -3.64 1.15 -1.36
N MET A 82 -3.65 0.03 -2.09
CA MET A 82 -4.21 0.00 -3.44
C MET A 82 -5.70 0.36 -3.43
N ILE A 83 -6.48 -0.17 -2.48
CA ILE A 83 -7.88 0.20 -2.30
C ILE A 83 -8.04 1.66 -1.89
N ASP A 84 -7.24 2.17 -0.95
CA ASP A 84 -7.30 3.55 -0.45
C ASP A 84 -7.08 4.57 -1.58
N ARG A 85 -6.20 4.24 -2.52
CA ARG A 85 -6.00 5.05 -3.73
C ARG A 85 -7.27 5.16 -4.57
N PHE A 86 -7.99 4.05 -4.79
CA PHE A 86 -9.25 4.08 -5.54
C PHE A 86 -10.39 4.70 -4.73
N ALA A 87 -10.42 4.49 -3.41
CA ALA A 87 -11.35 5.14 -2.51
C ALA A 87 -11.21 6.67 -2.59
N ARG A 88 -9.98 7.18 -2.65
CA ARG A 88 -9.76 8.61 -2.84
C ARG A 88 -10.23 9.08 -4.22
N TYR A 89 -10.11 8.28 -5.29
CA TYR A 89 -10.71 8.62 -6.58
C TYR A 89 -12.24 8.63 -6.58
N ALA A 90 -12.86 7.97 -5.60
CA ALA A 90 -14.31 8.00 -5.36
C ALA A 90 -14.71 9.05 -4.30
N ASP A 91 -13.84 10.03 -4.00
CA ASP A 91 -14.06 11.09 -3.01
C ASP A 91 -14.36 10.60 -1.59
N VAL A 92 -13.83 9.44 -1.21
CA VAL A 92 -13.79 9.02 0.20
C VAL A 92 -12.76 9.88 0.93
N ASP A 93 -13.21 10.60 1.96
CA ASP A 93 -12.36 11.42 2.80
C ASP A 93 -11.62 10.59 3.86
N PHE A 94 -10.34 10.90 4.01
CA PHE A 94 -9.47 10.31 5.03
C PHE A 94 -9.02 11.41 5.99
N HIS A 95 -9.03 11.11 7.28
CA HIS A 95 -8.45 11.99 8.29
C HIS A 95 -7.02 11.54 8.57
N PHE A 96 -6.08 12.42 8.29
CA PHE A 96 -4.66 12.19 8.53
C PHE A 96 -4.18 13.03 9.68
N GLU A 97 -3.48 12.39 10.62
CA GLU A 97 -2.69 13.06 11.62
C GLU A 97 -1.22 12.99 11.19
N VAL A 98 -0.58 14.15 11.06
CA VAL A 98 0.83 14.24 10.68
C VAL A 98 1.64 14.58 11.92
N GLU A 99 2.41 13.60 12.39
CA GLU A 99 3.34 13.80 13.48
C GLU A 99 4.36 14.91 13.13
N ASN A 100 4.66 15.78 14.10
CA ASN A 100 5.61 16.89 13.94
C ASN A 100 5.29 17.86 12.79
N LYS A 101 4.02 18.01 12.37
CA LYS A 101 3.60 18.98 11.34
C LYS A 101 4.13 20.40 11.58
N LYS A 102 4.23 20.84 12.83
CA LYS A 102 4.79 22.17 13.18
C LYS A 102 6.18 22.39 12.58
N ARG A 103 7.04 21.36 12.58
CA ARG A 103 8.38 21.48 12.03
C ARG A 103 8.38 21.63 10.52
N PHE A 104 7.46 20.96 9.84
CA PHE A 104 7.26 21.13 8.40
C PHE A 104 6.77 22.54 8.08
N ASP A 105 5.78 23.05 8.83
CA ASP A 105 5.24 24.41 8.64
C ASP A 105 6.33 25.49 8.87
N GLU A 106 7.19 25.31 9.88
CA GLU A 106 8.35 26.17 10.14
C GLU A 106 9.34 26.20 8.98
N LEU A 107 9.61 25.05 8.36
CA LEU A 107 10.49 24.95 7.20
C LEU A 107 9.86 25.54 5.95
N MET A 108 8.53 25.46 5.82
CA MET A 108 7.79 26.03 4.70
C MET A 108 7.66 27.55 4.75
N ALA A 109 7.64 28.14 5.94
CA ALA A 109 7.57 29.59 6.12
C ALA A 109 8.92 30.30 5.84
N ARG A 110 10.00 29.55 5.70
CA ARG A 110 11.34 30.07 5.47
C ARG A 110 11.58 30.39 3.99
N PRO A 111 12.38 31.42 3.69
CA PRO A 111 12.76 31.73 2.31
C PRO A 111 13.74 30.70 1.72
N GLU A 112 14.43 29.93 2.55
CA GLU A 112 15.36 28.89 2.10
C GLU A 112 14.64 27.62 1.62
N ALA A 113 15.20 26.98 0.61
CA ALA A 113 14.72 25.67 0.16
C ALA A 113 15.06 24.56 1.17
N PHE A 114 14.17 23.58 1.31
CA PHE A 114 14.43 22.36 2.06
C PHE A 114 14.06 21.13 1.21
N ALA A 115 14.66 19.99 1.55
CA ALA A 115 14.37 18.71 0.90
C ALA A 115 13.53 17.83 1.84
N MET A 116 12.45 17.25 1.30
CA MET A 116 11.69 16.21 1.99
C MET A 116 12.17 14.85 1.50
N LEU A 117 12.79 14.08 2.38
CA LEU A 117 13.20 12.71 2.09
C LEU A 117 12.04 11.77 2.45
N SER A 118 11.63 10.94 1.50
CA SER A 118 10.60 9.92 1.70
C SER A 118 11.14 8.55 1.30
N ALA A 119 10.61 7.51 1.94
CA ALA A 119 10.84 6.12 1.57
C ALA A 119 9.59 5.55 0.89
N HIS A 120 9.76 4.47 0.11
CA HIS A 120 8.62 3.67 -0.36
C HIS A 120 8.12 2.80 0.79
N VAL A 121 7.44 3.45 1.74
CA VAL A 121 6.91 2.86 2.96
C VAL A 121 5.48 3.35 3.13
N GLY A 122 4.64 2.45 3.63
CA GLY A 122 3.20 2.48 3.44
C GLY A 122 2.83 1.11 2.92
#